data_AF-A0AAV5A0D6-F1
#
_entry.id   AF-A0AAV5A0D6-F1
#
_cell.length_a   1.000
_cell.length_b   1.000
_cell.length_c   1.000
_cell.angle_alpha   90.00
_cell.angle_beta   90.00
_cell.angle_gamma   90.00
#
_symmetry.space_group_name_H-M   'P 1'
#
loop_
_entity.id
_entity.type
_entity.pdbx_description
1 polymer ?
#
loop_
_entity_poly.entity_id
_entity_poly.type
_entity_poly.pdbx_seq_one_letter_code
_entity_poly.pdbx_strand_id
1 'polypeptide(L)'
;MFESYLVCSESFDAHSVPGFFSTFPVRRSKRHGELLEEIKRFIDETPVPDERVRECWLRNIDTPGAPNWYALAWCEAPVKEKMTLWFKFSELGLIYDEVTSRSTGHDMFTKSSSGTNEISNPTSEGKGLNKLFLEPHKRLLFAFIQSISKTDIKLMFEVPLILKKLAQGQMKPSLEFTSLADFLLFRLEDGGWQKVLPWLLDIILTEDEFRIIQPLEESIGYILVLTNDYFSYDKEKVMESDNLKNTVSMFMKQYNIPESAAKCLLKGLIIGEEEKAKAILTDLIQKGLIVSDNLKRYCNGLELMVGGNHLWHLTCGRYHRLEGVSEPLIGVAEIIDEARDDVIAVVAMFESYLVCSEPFDANTIPGFFSTFPVRRSQRHGELLEEIKRFIDETPVPDERVRESWLRNIDTPDTASWYALAWCEAPVKEKMTLWFKFIELGLTYDEMVARSTGFDLFTDSSSLGTNGTSNQIKDTYKRFLEPHKGLMFDFMQSLSKTDMKLMFEVSLMLKGLEHSQSKPSLRVHLSD
;
A
#
# COMPACT_ATOMS: atom_id res chain seq x y z
N MET A 1 7.80 18.18 19.65
CA MET A 1 8.28 17.66 20.96
C MET A 1 9.56 16.83 20.86
N PHE A 2 9.88 16.20 19.72
CA PHE A 2 11.08 15.38 19.57
C PHE A 2 12.06 15.97 18.53
N GLU A 3 12.61 17.15 18.79
CA GLU A 3 13.41 17.90 17.81
C GLU A 3 14.70 17.18 17.37
N SER A 4 15.26 16.31 18.20
CA SER A 4 16.48 15.55 17.90
C SER A 4 16.35 14.62 16.68
N TYR A 5 15.13 14.34 16.23
CA TYR A 5 14.86 13.48 15.07
C TYR A 5 14.60 14.24 13.77
N LEU A 6 14.68 15.58 13.78
CA LEU A 6 14.37 16.44 12.65
C LEU A 6 15.64 16.82 11.90
N VAL A 7 16.07 15.97 10.96
CA VAL A 7 17.38 16.08 10.31
C VAL A 7 17.30 16.44 8.83
N CYS A 8 16.21 16.09 8.15
CA CYS A 8 16.07 16.27 6.70
C CYS A 8 15.45 17.62 6.32
N SER A 9 14.92 18.37 7.30
CA SER A 9 14.26 19.65 7.07
C SER A 9 14.82 20.79 7.93
N GLU A 10 14.41 22.01 7.63
CA GLU A 10 14.68 23.24 8.38
C GLU A 10 13.37 23.90 8.83
N SER A 11 13.41 24.64 9.94
CA SER A 11 12.24 25.37 10.44
C SER A 11 11.80 26.44 9.45
N PHE A 12 10.47 26.63 9.32
CA PHE A 12 9.87 27.66 8.48
C PHE A 12 8.89 28.49 9.31
N ASP A 13 9.05 29.82 9.32
CA ASP A 13 8.17 30.72 10.06
C ASP A 13 6.85 30.97 9.30
N ALA A 14 5.92 30.01 9.42
CA ALA A 14 4.62 30.10 8.77
C ALA A 14 3.69 31.16 9.40
N HIS A 15 3.93 31.58 10.65
CA HIS A 15 3.11 32.62 11.30
C HIS A 15 3.31 34.00 10.70
N SER A 16 4.42 34.21 9.97
CA SER A 16 4.63 35.40 9.15
C SER A 16 3.73 35.46 7.91
N VAL A 17 3.10 34.35 7.52
CA VAL A 17 2.25 34.26 6.31
C VAL A 17 0.80 34.62 6.66
N PRO A 18 0.24 35.71 6.09
CA PRO A 18 -1.14 36.10 6.36
C PRO A 18 -2.14 34.99 6.02
N GLY A 19 -3.04 34.68 6.95
CA GLY A 19 -4.04 33.63 6.78
C GLY A 19 -3.58 32.25 7.29
N PHE A 20 -2.33 32.08 7.69
CA PHE A 20 -1.88 30.86 8.37
C PHE A 20 -2.46 30.82 9.79
N PHE A 21 -3.23 29.78 10.11
CA PHE A 21 -3.88 29.65 11.43
C PHE A 21 -3.66 28.29 12.08
N SER A 22 -2.95 27.37 11.44
CA SER A 22 -2.53 26.13 12.10
C SER A 22 -1.59 26.46 13.26
N THR A 23 -1.75 25.70 14.32
CA THR A 23 -0.94 25.73 15.52
C THR A 23 0.19 24.70 15.48
N PHE A 24 0.27 23.88 14.43
CA PHE A 24 1.33 22.90 14.23
C PHE A 24 2.55 23.53 13.54
N PRO A 25 3.77 23.05 13.84
CA PRO A 25 4.99 23.60 13.28
C PRO A 25 5.08 23.32 11.78
N VAL A 26 5.73 24.23 11.06
CA VAL A 26 6.06 24.05 9.65
C VAL A 26 7.56 23.92 9.47
N ARG A 27 7.94 22.94 8.66
CA ARG A 27 9.33 22.75 8.23
C ARG A 27 9.38 22.53 6.74
N ARG A 28 10.53 22.83 6.15
CA ARG A 28 10.80 22.66 4.73
C ARG A 28 11.93 21.69 4.54
N SER A 29 11.74 20.70 3.68
CA SER A 29 12.81 19.77 3.30
C SER A 29 14.01 20.55 2.78
N LYS A 30 15.22 20.22 3.26
CA LYS A 30 16.48 20.77 2.73
C LYS A 30 16.68 20.44 1.25
N ARG A 31 15.88 19.51 0.73
CA ARG A 31 15.92 18.97 -0.63
C ARG A 31 14.83 19.56 -1.53
N HIS A 32 14.16 20.61 -1.07
CA HIS A 32 13.05 21.24 -1.79
C HIS A 32 13.39 21.57 -3.26
N GLY A 33 14.58 22.12 -3.53
CA GLY A 33 15.03 22.43 -4.90
C GLY A 33 15.16 21.20 -5.79
N GLU A 34 15.84 20.15 -5.31
CA GLU A 34 15.97 18.88 -6.05
C GLU A 34 14.60 18.24 -6.33
N LEU A 35 13.70 18.26 -5.35
CA LEU A 35 12.35 17.73 -5.51
C LEU A 35 11.58 18.52 -6.57
N LEU A 36 11.66 19.86 -6.55
CA LEU A 36 10.97 20.70 -7.52
C LEU A 36 11.45 20.43 -8.95
N GLU A 37 12.75 20.30 -9.17
CA GLU A 37 13.32 19.96 -10.48
C GLU A 37 12.86 18.59 -10.99
N GLU A 38 12.82 17.59 -10.10
CA GLU A 38 12.37 16.23 -10.43
C GLU A 38 10.87 16.19 -10.72
N ILE A 39 10.05 16.97 -10.00
CA ILE A 39 8.62 17.12 -10.29
C ILE A 39 8.42 17.80 -11.65
N LYS A 40 9.12 18.91 -11.93
CA LYS A 40 9.03 19.60 -13.22
C LYS A 40 9.40 18.69 -14.39
N ARG A 41 10.50 17.94 -14.26
CA ARG A 41 10.90 16.93 -15.25
C ARG A 41 9.82 15.88 -15.45
N PHE A 42 9.24 15.37 -14.37
CA PHE A 42 8.17 14.39 -14.45
C PHE A 42 6.94 14.93 -15.18
N ILE A 43 6.56 16.18 -14.90
CA ILE A 43 5.48 16.87 -15.60
C ILE A 43 5.81 16.96 -17.08
N ASP A 44 6.99 17.47 -17.45
CA ASP A 44 7.45 17.64 -18.83
C ASP A 44 7.47 16.33 -19.63
N GLU A 45 7.91 15.24 -19.00
CA GLU A 45 7.96 13.91 -19.61
C GLU A 45 6.60 13.21 -19.65
N THR A 46 5.65 13.63 -18.80
CA THR A 46 4.32 13.03 -18.74
C THR A 46 3.44 13.55 -19.87
N PRO A 47 2.90 12.67 -20.73
CA PRO A 47 1.90 13.06 -21.72
C PRO A 47 0.64 13.57 -21.02
N VAL A 48 0.23 14.79 -21.33
CA VAL A 48 -1.06 15.36 -20.92
C VAL A 48 -1.95 15.57 -22.16
N PRO A 49 -3.30 15.52 -22.03
CA PRO A 49 -4.21 15.73 -23.16
C PRO A 49 -4.12 17.10 -23.79
N ASP A 50 -3.81 18.09 -22.96
CA ASP A 50 -3.87 19.51 -23.29
C ASP A 50 -2.94 20.30 -22.37
N GLU A 51 -2.41 21.41 -22.89
CA GLU A 51 -1.51 22.32 -22.20
C GLU A 51 -2.17 22.95 -20.96
N ARG A 52 -3.49 23.15 -20.97
CA ARG A 52 -4.21 23.66 -19.78
C ARG A 52 -4.10 22.72 -18.58
N VAL A 53 -4.02 21.40 -18.82
CA VAL A 53 -3.80 20.39 -17.75
C VAL A 53 -2.39 20.55 -17.20
N ARG A 54 -1.38 20.71 -18.07
CA ARG A 54 0.01 20.99 -17.67
C ARG A 54 0.12 22.28 -16.85
N GLU A 55 -0.52 23.36 -17.27
CA GLU A 55 -0.55 24.62 -16.52
C GLU A 55 -1.22 24.46 -15.15
N CYS A 56 -2.35 23.73 -15.06
CA CYS A 56 -2.96 23.40 -13.78
C CYS A 56 -1.98 22.64 -12.88
N TRP A 57 -1.21 21.75 -13.47
CA TRP A 57 -0.24 20.93 -12.76
C TRP A 57 0.91 21.76 -12.20
N LEU A 58 1.50 22.63 -13.03
CA LEU A 58 2.56 23.55 -12.63
C LEU A 58 2.10 24.49 -11.51
N ARG A 59 0.84 24.92 -11.52
CA ARG A 59 0.27 25.74 -10.42
C ARG A 59 0.20 25.00 -9.07
N ASN A 60 0.05 23.67 -9.07
CA ASN A 60 0.04 22.90 -7.83
C ASN A 60 1.43 22.86 -7.17
N ILE A 61 2.50 22.91 -8.00
CA ILE A 61 3.87 22.58 -7.58
C ILE A 61 4.82 23.78 -7.47
N ASP A 62 4.58 24.85 -8.23
CA ASP A 62 5.50 25.98 -8.38
C ASP A 62 4.76 27.31 -8.20
N THR A 63 4.30 27.54 -6.98
CA THR A 63 3.78 28.87 -6.61
C THR A 63 4.97 29.75 -6.25
N PRO A 64 5.20 30.88 -6.95
CA PRO A 64 6.35 31.74 -6.69
C PRO A 64 6.48 32.13 -5.22
N GLY A 65 7.61 31.78 -4.61
CA GLY A 65 7.90 32.11 -3.21
C GLY A 65 7.29 31.16 -2.16
N ALA A 66 6.52 30.15 -2.58
CA ALA A 66 5.96 29.14 -1.67
C ALA A 66 6.60 27.76 -1.90
N PRO A 67 6.96 27.01 -0.83
CA PRO A 67 7.47 25.66 -0.99
C PRO A 67 6.40 24.70 -1.53
N ASN A 68 6.82 23.71 -2.32
CA ASN A 68 5.90 22.70 -2.84
C ASN A 68 5.36 21.80 -1.72
N TRP A 69 4.19 21.20 -1.95
CA TRP A 69 3.49 20.37 -0.97
C TRP A 69 4.37 19.29 -0.36
N TYR A 70 5.14 18.58 -1.20
CA TYR A 70 5.94 17.45 -0.77
C TYR A 70 7.07 17.85 0.16
N ALA A 71 7.71 18.97 -0.14
CA ALA A 71 8.77 19.53 0.67
C ALA A 71 8.27 20.05 2.03
N LEU A 72 6.95 20.24 2.20
CA LEU A 72 6.34 20.68 3.45
C LEU A 72 5.77 19.49 4.23
N ALA A 73 4.86 18.73 3.63
CA ALA A 73 4.09 17.69 4.29
C ALA A 73 4.93 16.45 4.67
N TRP A 74 5.96 16.12 3.88
CA TRP A 74 6.87 14.99 4.13
C TRP A 74 8.33 15.45 4.22
N CYS A 75 8.53 16.61 4.85
CA CYS A 75 9.82 17.28 4.92
C CYS A 75 10.93 16.46 5.60
N GLU A 76 10.57 15.47 6.42
CA GLU A 76 11.49 14.58 7.13
C GLU A 76 11.73 13.21 6.47
N ALA A 77 11.21 12.98 5.26
CA ALA A 77 11.45 11.74 4.53
C ALA A 77 12.94 11.62 4.12
N PRO A 78 13.68 10.62 4.61
CA PRO A 78 15.12 10.53 4.38
C PRO A 78 15.48 10.00 3.00
N VAL A 79 14.64 9.12 2.42
CA VAL A 79 14.93 8.42 1.17
C VAL A 79 14.39 9.22 -0.03
N LYS A 80 15.28 9.64 -0.93
CA LYS A 80 14.92 10.42 -2.13
C LYS A 80 13.91 9.66 -2.98
N GLU A 81 14.22 8.40 -3.23
CA GLU A 81 13.54 7.56 -4.19
C GLU A 81 12.09 7.34 -3.76
N LYS A 82 11.84 7.14 -2.46
CA LYS A 82 10.49 7.03 -1.89
C LYS A 82 9.70 8.32 -2.08
N MET A 83 10.30 9.48 -1.78
CA MET A 83 9.69 10.79 -2.02
C MET A 83 9.40 11.02 -3.51
N THR A 84 10.33 10.65 -4.39
CA THR A 84 10.18 10.76 -5.83
C THR A 84 9.02 9.91 -6.33
N LEU A 85 8.90 8.68 -5.85
CA LEU A 85 7.79 7.80 -6.17
C LEU A 85 6.48 8.36 -5.66
N TRP A 86 6.44 8.80 -4.40
CA TRP A 86 5.23 9.35 -3.79
C TRP A 86 4.70 10.56 -4.54
N PHE A 87 5.54 11.55 -4.85
CA PHE A 87 5.02 12.73 -5.55
C PHE A 87 4.49 12.35 -6.93
N LYS A 88 5.16 11.45 -7.67
CA LYS A 88 4.70 11.03 -9.01
C LYS A 88 3.30 10.45 -8.92
N PHE A 89 3.05 9.65 -7.89
CA PHE A 89 1.74 9.08 -7.61
C PHE A 89 0.71 10.11 -7.17
N SER A 90 1.03 10.95 -6.19
CA SER A 90 0.12 11.97 -5.68
C SER A 90 -0.28 12.98 -6.75
N GLU A 91 0.68 13.38 -7.59
CA GLU A 91 0.43 14.28 -8.71
C GLU A 91 -0.50 13.67 -9.77
N LEU A 92 -0.36 12.37 -10.07
CA LEU A 92 -1.32 11.66 -10.93
C LEU A 92 -2.72 11.63 -10.31
N GLY A 93 -2.79 11.41 -8.99
CA GLY A 93 -4.05 11.48 -8.24
C GLY A 93 -4.70 12.87 -8.30
N LEU A 94 -3.92 13.94 -8.17
CA LEU A 94 -4.41 15.32 -8.25
C LEU A 94 -4.90 15.69 -9.66
N ILE A 95 -4.25 15.20 -10.71
CA ILE A 95 -4.75 15.37 -12.08
C ILE A 95 -6.05 14.60 -12.27
N TYR A 96 -6.08 13.34 -11.82
CA TYR A 96 -7.27 12.52 -11.92
C TYR A 96 -8.46 13.21 -11.25
N ASP A 97 -8.27 13.70 -10.01
CA ASP A 97 -9.24 14.50 -9.26
C ASP A 97 -9.71 15.76 -10.04
N GLU A 98 -8.77 16.50 -10.65
CA GLU A 98 -9.11 17.69 -11.44
C GLU A 98 -9.92 17.36 -12.70
N VAL A 99 -9.64 16.22 -13.32
CA VAL A 99 -10.34 15.75 -14.51
C VAL A 99 -11.74 15.25 -14.15
N THR A 100 -11.87 14.48 -13.06
CA THR A 100 -13.16 13.95 -12.59
C THR A 100 -14.09 15.01 -12.01
N SER A 101 -13.56 16.07 -11.40
CA SER A 101 -14.37 17.15 -10.80
C SER A 101 -14.88 18.17 -11.82
N ARG A 102 -14.23 18.32 -12.98
CA ARG A 102 -14.65 19.28 -14.04
C ARG A 102 -15.73 18.75 -14.97
N SER A 103 -16.08 17.48 -14.87
CA SER A 103 -17.01 16.79 -15.77
C SER A 103 -18.43 16.68 -15.24
N THR A 104 -18.87 17.56 -14.32
CA THR A 104 -20.20 17.55 -13.66
C THR A 104 -21.30 16.94 -14.54
N GLY A 105 -21.81 15.75 -14.21
CA GLY A 105 -22.70 15.52 -13.08
C GLY A 105 -24.15 15.32 -13.52
N HIS A 106 -24.54 15.78 -14.72
CA HIS A 106 -25.90 15.56 -15.27
C HIS A 106 -25.94 14.53 -16.42
N ASP A 107 -24.86 14.40 -17.20
CA ASP A 107 -24.83 13.52 -18.37
C ASP A 107 -24.45 12.06 -18.05
N MET A 108 -23.70 11.79 -16.97
CA MET A 108 -23.24 10.43 -16.60
C MET A 108 -24.35 9.53 -16.03
N PHE A 109 -25.31 10.08 -15.27
CA PHE A 109 -26.36 9.28 -14.61
C PHE A 109 -27.61 9.08 -15.47
N THR A 110 -27.90 9.98 -16.40
CA THR A 110 -29.08 9.90 -17.27
C THR A 110 -28.87 8.99 -18.47
N LYS A 111 -27.65 8.89 -19.01
CA LYS A 111 -27.35 7.99 -20.15
C LYS A 111 -27.19 6.52 -19.77
N SER A 112 -26.82 6.19 -18.52
CA SER A 112 -26.66 4.79 -18.08
C SER A 112 -27.97 4.11 -17.65
N SER A 113 -29.00 4.88 -17.32
CA SER A 113 -30.30 4.35 -16.84
C SER A 113 -31.34 4.10 -17.95
N SER A 114 -31.09 4.54 -19.18
CA SER A 114 -31.98 4.30 -20.35
C SER A 114 -31.36 3.43 -21.46
N GLY A 115 -30.20 2.81 -21.22
CA GLY A 115 -29.34 2.23 -22.26
C GLY A 115 -29.40 0.72 -22.45
N THR A 116 -30.50 0.02 -22.18
CA THR A 116 -30.68 -1.35 -22.70
C THR A 116 -31.33 -1.29 -24.08
N ASN A 117 -30.53 -1.15 -25.15
CA ASN A 117 -30.70 -1.81 -26.46
C ASN A 117 -30.04 -1.16 -27.69
N GLU A 118 -29.25 -0.09 -27.61
CA GLU A 118 -28.56 0.44 -28.82
C GLU A 118 -27.06 0.61 -28.63
N ILE A 119 -26.35 -0.52 -28.59
CA ILE A 119 -24.93 -0.59 -28.95
C ILE A 119 -24.86 -0.71 -30.48
N SER A 120 -24.90 0.41 -31.19
CA SER A 120 -24.31 0.48 -32.53
C SER A 120 -23.96 1.91 -32.91
N ASN A 121 -22.65 2.12 -33.12
CA ASN A 121 -21.95 3.32 -33.59
C ASN A 121 -21.64 4.44 -32.57
N PRO A 122 -20.58 4.28 -31.76
CA PRO A 122 -19.83 5.44 -31.27
C PRO A 122 -19.16 6.13 -32.46
N THR A 123 -19.44 7.42 -32.64
CA THR A 123 -18.75 8.29 -33.60
C THR A 123 -17.24 8.25 -33.33
N SER A 124 -16.45 8.34 -34.40
CA SER A 124 -15.01 8.09 -34.43
C SER A 124 -14.13 9.07 -33.62
N GLU A 125 -14.70 10.13 -33.06
CA GLU A 125 -13.95 11.19 -32.36
C GLU A 125 -13.69 10.86 -30.88
N GLY A 126 -14.58 10.13 -30.19
CA GLY A 126 -14.40 9.76 -28.77
C GLY A 126 -13.31 8.70 -28.52
N LYS A 127 -13.07 7.80 -29.49
CA LYS A 127 -12.06 6.72 -29.37
C LYS A 127 -10.60 7.23 -29.36
N GLY A 128 -10.35 8.44 -29.84
CA GLY A 128 -9.00 9.02 -29.90
C GLY A 128 -8.51 9.54 -28.55
N LEU A 129 -9.38 10.24 -27.81
CA LEU A 129 -9.06 10.85 -26.52
C LEU A 129 -8.81 9.81 -25.41
N ASN A 130 -9.55 8.68 -25.42
CA ASN A 130 -9.36 7.58 -24.47
C ASN A 130 -7.95 6.96 -24.58
N LYS A 131 -7.45 6.76 -25.80
CA LYS A 131 -6.10 6.24 -26.04
C LYS A 131 -5.00 7.25 -25.72
N LEU A 132 -5.33 8.55 -25.71
CA LEU A 132 -4.40 9.63 -25.41
C LEU A 132 -4.30 9.96 -23.91
N PHE A 133 -5.36 9.75 -23.12
CA PHE A 133 -5.33 10.07 -21.69
C PHE A 133 -5.16 8.84 -20.78
N LEU A 134 -5.94 7.77 -20.98
CA LEU A 134 -5.94 6.64 -20.06
C LEU A 134 -4.72 5.73 -20.19
N GLU A 135 -4.25 5.52 -21.41
CA GLU A 135 -3.07 4.69 -21.66
C GLU A 135 -1.80 5.26 -20.98
N PRO A 136 -1.50 6.57 -21.08
CA PRO A 136 -0.41 7.15 -20.29
C PRO A 136 -0.60 7.01 -18.78
N HIS A 137 -1.80 7.27 -18.24
CA HIS A 137 -2.05 7.18 -16.79
C HIS A 137 -1.94 5.74 -16.27
N LYS A 138 -2.49 4.77 -17.00
CA LYS A 138 -2.30 3.33 -16.72
C LYS A 138 -0.82 2.98 -16.76
N ARG A 139 -0.09 3.37 -17.81
CA ARG A 139 1.36 3.10 -17.92
C ARG A 139 2.15 3.74 -16.78
N LEU A 140 1.81 4.95 -16.37
CA LEU A 140 2.44 5.64 -15.25
C LEU A 140 2.11 4.97 -13.92
N LEU A 141 0.87 4.55 -13.71
CA LEU A 141 0.47 3.77 -12.54
C LEU A 141 1.20 2.42 -12.50
N PHE A 142 1.28 1.70 -13.63
CA PHE A 142 2.05 0.47 -13.75
C PHE A 142 3.54 0.70 -13.51
N ALA A 143 4.13 1.76 -14.08
CA ALA A 143 5.53 2.12 -13.87
C ALA A 143 5.80 2.47 -12.40
N PHE A 144 4.87 3.15 -11.74
CA PHE A 144 4.91 3.44 -10.31
C PHE A 144 4.87 2.15 -9.50
N ILE A 145 3.92 1.24 -9.76
CA ILE A 145 3.82 -0.06 -9.09
C ILE A 145 5.09 -0.90 -9.31
N GLN A 146 5.62 -0.92 -10.54
CA GLN A 146 6.90 -1.58 -10.86
C GLN A 146 8.10 -0.95 -10.15
N SER A 147 8.03 0.34 -9.84
CA SER A 147 9.11 1.03 -9.14
C SER A 147 9.01 0.82 -7.62
N ILE A 148 7.78 0.77 -7.08
CA ILE A 148 7.54 0.34 -5.70
C ILE A 148 7.99 -1.10 -5.52
N SER A 149 7.66 -2.02 -6.43
CA SER A 149 8.03 -3.44 -6.27
C SER A 149 9.55 -3.67 -6.21
N LYS A 150 10.34 -2.76 -6.79
CA LYS A 150 11.81 -2.76 -6.71
C LYS A 150 12.35 -2.16 -5.41
N THR A 151 11.56 -1.30 -4.75
CA THR A 151 11.99 -0.49 -3.60
C THR A 151 11.45 -1.05 -2.29
N ASP A 152 10.18 -1.47 -2.26
CA ASP A 152 9.47 -1.97 -1.09
C ASP A 152 8.35 -2.93 -1.50
N ILE A 153 8.57 -4.23 -1.29
CA ILE A 153 7.61 -5.28 -1.66
C ILE A 153 6.34 -5.24 -0.81
N LYS A 154 6.38 -4.71 0.42
CA LYS A 154 5.19 -4.62 1.28
C LYS A 154 4.26 -3.53 0.75
N LEU A 155 4.81 -2.37 0.43
CA LEU A 155 4.03 -1.26 -0.12
C LEU A 155 3.41 -1.63 -1.48
N MET A 156 4.03 -2.51 -2.26
CA MET A 156 3.47 -3.02 -3.52
C MET A 156 2.08 -3.63 -3.33
N PHE A 157 1.80 -4.25 -2.18
CA PHE A 157 0.49 -4.83 -1.88
C PHE A 157 -0.47 -3.82 -1.25
N GLU A 158 0.03 -2.83 -0.52
CA GLU A 158 -0.81 -1.81 0.12
C GLU A 158 -1.32 -0.74 -0.85
N VAL A 159 -0.50 -0.33 -1.82
CA VAL A 159 -0.86 0.74 -2.77
C VAL A 159 -2.12 0.42 -3.60
N PRO A 160 -2.29 -0.78 -4.18
CA PRO A 160 -3.54 -1.16 -4.83
C PRO A 160 -4.75 -1.10 -3.90
N LEU A 161 -4.58 -1.45 -2.62
CA LEU A 161 -5.65 -1.37 -1.63
C LEU A 161 -6.02 0.08 -1.28
N ILE A 162 -5.01 0.95 -1.16
CA ILE A 162 -5.22 2.40 -0.95
C ILE A 162 -5.95 2.98 -2.16
N LEU A 163 -5.49 2.69 -3.37
CA LEU A 163 -6.14 3.13 -4.61
C LEU A 163 -7.58 2.66 -4.74
N LYS A 164 -7.84 1.39 -4.41
CA LYS A 164 -9.18 0.83 -4.40
C LYS A 164 -10.08 1.59 -3.42
N LYS A 165 -9.61 1.84 -2.19
CA LYS A 165 -10.37 2.60 -1.19
C LYS A 165 -10.65 4.03 -1.64
N LEU A 166 -9.66 4.72 -2.18
CA LEU A 166 -9.81 6.07 -2.74
C LEU A 166 -10.86 6.10 -3.86
N ALA A 167 -10.76 5.18 -4.83
CA ALA A 167 -11.73 5.06 -5.91
C ALA A 167 -13.15 4.79 -5.38
N GLN A 168 -13.28 3.89 -4.39
CA GLN A 168 -14.57 3.59 -3.77
C GLN A 168 -15.17 4.78 -3.01
N GLY A 169 -14.34 5.55 -2.29
CA GLY A 169 -14.76 6.77 -1.59
C GLY A 169 -15.31 7.82 -2.55
N GLN A 170 -14.59 8.09 -3.64
CA GLN A 170 -15.00 9.01 -4.69
C GLN A 170 -16.32 8.59 -5.36
N MET A 171 -16.53 7.28 -5.53
CA MET A 171 -17.72 6.70 -6.14
C MET A 171 -18.96 6.67 -5.25
N LYS A 172 -18.84 6.87 -3.93
CA LYS A 172 -20.03 6.94 -3.07
C LYS A 172 -20.86 8.14 -3.50
N PRO A 173 -22.15 7.95 -3.85
CA PRO A 173 -23.03 9.08 -4.15
C PRO A 173 -23.03 10.04 -2.95
N SER A 174 -23.25 11.33 -3.20
CA SER A 174 -23.45 12.31 -2.14
C SER A 174 -24.66 11.88 -1.31
N LEU A 175 -24.42 11.09 -0.28
CA LEU A 175 -25.42 10.80 0.74
C LEU A 175 -25.78 12.13 1.38
N GLU A 176 -27.06 12.35 1.66
CA GLU A 176 -27.43 13.42 2.58
C GLU A 176 -26.88 13.02 3.96
N PHE A 177 -25.70 13.55 4.29
CA PHE A 177 -25.09 13.34 5.59
C PHE A 177 -25.96 14.03 6.63
N THR A 178 -26.50 13.26 7.57
CA THR A 178 -27.37 13.78 8.64
C THR A 178 -26.56 14.31 9.83
N SER A 179 -25.26 14.01 9.88
CA SER A 179 -24.35 14.47 10.92
C SER A 179 -22.94 14.76 10.39
N LEU A 180 -22.24 15.68 11.07
CA LEU A 180 -20.83 15.96 10.82
C LEU A 180 -19.95 14.71 11.06
N ALA A 181 -20.32 13.85 12.02
CA ALA A 181 -19.56 12.63 12.30
C ALA A 181 -19.58 11.66 11.11
N ASP A 182 -20.74 11.44 10.50
CA ASP A 182 -20.87 10.58 9.32
C ASP A 182 -20.13 11.17 8.12
N PHE A 183 -20.21 12.50 7.95
CA PHE A 183 -19.46 13.21 6.92
C PHE A 183 -17.95 13.07 7.10
N LEU A 184 -17.45 13.22 8.33
CA LEU A 184 -16.03 13.10 8.65
C LEU A 184 -15.49 11.69 8.44
N LEU A 185 -16.26 10.65 8.79
CA LEU A 185 -15.88 9.26 8.52
C LEU A 185 -15.78 9.01 7.01
N PHE A 186 -16.75 9.51 6.25
CA PHE A 186 -16.70 9.46 4.79
C PHE A 186 -15.47 10.19 4.23
N ARG A 187 -15.20 11.42 4.68
CA ARG A 187 -14.03 12.21 4.21
C ARG A 187 -12.70 11.58 4.61
N LEU A 188 -12.62 10.91 5.76
CA LEU A 188 -11.40 10.25 6.19
C LEU A 188 -11.03 9.08 5.27
N GLU A 189 -12.02 8.30 4.80
CA GLU A 189 -11.80 7.25 3.81
C GLU A 189 -11.32 7.80 2.46
N ASP A 190 -11.76 9.00 2.10
CA ASP A 190 -11.40 9.71 0.87
C ASP A 190 -9.97 10.28 0.90
N GLY A 191 -9.36 10.44 2.08
CA GLY A 191 -8.04 11.09 2.25
C GLY A 191 -6.81 10.19 2.08
N GLY A 192 -6.92 8.87 2.24
CA GLY A 192 -5.91 7.85 1.84
C GLY A 192 -4.46 7.96 2.37
N TRP A 193 -4.15 8.77 3.39
CA TRP A 193 -2.77 9.13 3.75
C TRP A 193 -2.08 8.24 4.82
N GLN A 194 -2.83 7.49 5.62
CA GLN A 194 -2.38 6.87 6.88
C GLN A 194 -1.20 5.90 6.73
N LYS A 195 -1.13 5.14 5.63
CA LYS A 195 -0.09 4.11 5.41
C LYS A 195 1.16 4.64 4.72
N VAL A 196 1.10 5.85 4.18
CA VAL A 196 2.18 6.39 3.34
C VAL A 196 3.28 7.02 4.20
N LEU A 197 2.90 7.68 5.30
CA LEU A 197 3.86 8.41 6.13
C LEU A 197 4.92 7.50 6.78
N PRO A 198 4.60 6.33 7.38
CA PRO A 198 5.63 5.44 7.92
C PRO A 198 6.62 4.97 6.84
N TRP A 199 6.11 4.67 5.65
CA TRP A 199 6.94 4.25 4.52
C TRP A 199 7.90 5.36 4.08
N LEU A 200 7.40 6.59 3.93
CA LEU A 200 8.20 7.76 3.54
C LEU A 200 9.28 8.10 4.58
N LEU A 201 8.96 7.94 5.87
CA LEU A 201 9.91 8.16 6.96
C LEU A 201 10.92 7.01 7.13
N ASP A 202 10.76 5.92 6.37
CA ASP A 202 11.58 4.71 6.49
C ASP A 202 11.55 4.14 7.92
N ILE A 203 10.34 3.98 8.45
CA ILE A 203 10.08 3.41 9.78
C ILE A 203 9.12 2.24 9.71
N ILE A 204 9.20 1.37 10.71
CA ILE A 204 8.30 0.25 10.92
C ILE A 204 7.64 0.44 12.29
N LEU A 205 6.31 0.47 12.29
CA LEU A 205 5.50 0.45 13.51
C LEU A 205 4.91 -0.95 13.68
N THR A 206 4.82 -1.38 14.93
CA THR A 206 4.10 -2.59 15.31
C THR A 206 2.58 -2.35 15.29
N GLU A 207 1.80 -3.42 15.23
CA GLU A 207 0.33 -3.32 15.29
C GLU A 207 -0.17 -2.69 16.60
N ASP A 208 0.52 -2.93 17.71
CA ASP A 208 0.18 -2.30 18.99
C ASP A 208 0.48 -0.80 18.97
N GLU A 209 1.58 -0.37 18.33
CA GLU A 209 1.87 1.05 18.15
C GLU A 209 0.83 1.73 17.24
N PHE A 210 0.38 1.07 16.17
CA PHE A 210 -0.73 1.55 15.35
C PHE A 210 -2.01 1.70 16.18
N ARG A 211 -2.34 0.70 17.00
CA ARG A 211 -3.53 0.76 17.87
C ARG A 211 -3.45 1.88 18.91
N ILE A 212 -2.27 2.11 19.48
CA ILE A 212 -2.04 3.19 20.46
C ILE A 212 -2.21 4.57 19.81
N ILE A 213 -1.72 4.73 18.58
CA ILE A 213 -1.70 6.03 17.91
C ILE A 213 -2.97 6.33 17.10
N GLN A 214 -3.85 5.35 16.89
CA GLN A 214 -5.08 5.49 16.10
C GLN A 214 -5.91 6.73 16.47
N PRO A 215 -6.18 7.07 17.75
CA PRO A 215 -6.96 8.27 18.08
C PRO A 215 -6.29 9.58 17.63
N LEU A 216 -4.96 9.61 17.62
CA LEU A 216 -4.20 10.74 17.08
C LEU A 216 -4.33 10.76 15.55
N GLU A 217 -4.17 9.63 14.87
CA GLU A 217 -4.31 9.54 13.41
C GLU A 217 -5.68 9.99 12.94
N GLU A 218 -6.75 9.62 13.63
CA GLU A 218 -8.12 10.03 13.31
C GLU A 218 -8.27 11.55 13.38
N SER A 219 -7.79 12.17 14.47
CA SER A 219 -7.85 13.62 14.65
C SER A 219 -6.99 14.36 13.60
N ILE A 220 -5.78 13.87 13.33
CA ILE A 220 -4.92 14.36 12.24
C ILE A 220 -5.63 14.26 10.89
N GLY A 221 -6.31 13.15 10.63
CA GLY A 221 -7.06 12.94 9.40
C GLY A 221 -8.19 13.95 9.22
N TYR A 222 -8.96 14.20 10.28
CA TYR A 222 -9.99 15.23 10.26
C TYR A 222 -9.41 16.61 9.99
N ILE A 223 -8.30 16.98 10.62
CA ILE A 223 -7.65 18.26 10.37
C ILE A 223 -7.27 18.40 8.89
N LEU A 224 -6.67 17.37 8.29
CA LEU A 224 -6.23 17.41 6.90
C LEU A 224 -7.41 17.59 5.92
N VAL A 225 -8.48 16.81 6.07
CA VAL A 225 -9.64 16.86 5.15
C VAL A 225 -10.46 18.15 5.36
N LEU A 226 -10.61 18.62 6.59
CA LEU A 226 -11.32 19.87 6.88
C LEU A 226 -10.53 21.10 6.42
N THR A 227 -9.20 21.06 6.53
CA THR A 227 -8.32 22.10 5.98
C THR A 227 -8.45 22.15 4.47
N ASN A 228 -8.49 20.99 3.81
CA ASN A 228 -8.78 20.92 2.38
C ASN A 228 -10.12 21.58 2.06
N ASP A 229 -11.20 21.16 2.70
CA ASP A 229 -12.55 21.74 2.51
C ASP A 229 -12.56 23.26 2.68
N TYR A 230 -11.85 23.78 3.68
CA TYR A 230 -11.79 25.22 3.96
C TYR A 230 -11.18 26.02 2.79
N PHE A 231 -10.03 25.57 2.29
CA PHE A 231 -9.30 26.28 1.23
C PHE A 231 -9.82 25.94 -0.19
N SER A 232 -10.35 24.73 -0.40
CA SER A 232 -10.85 24.30 -1.69
C SER A 232 -12.28 24.79 -2.01
N TYR A 233 -13.05 25.19 -0.99
CA TYR A 233 -14.47 25.53 -1.17
C TYR A 233 -14.74 26.55 -2.29
N ASP A 234 -13.96 27.63 -2.38
CA ASP A 234 -14.18 28.65 -3.40
C ASP A 234 -13.94 28.15 -4.82
N LYS A 235 -13.02 27.20 -4.99
CA LYS A 235 -12.80 26.50 -6.26
C LYS A 235 -13.96 25.54 -6.53
N GLU A 236 -14.35 24.73 -5.55
CA GLU A 236 -15.31 23.65 -5.74
C GLU A 236 -16.75 24.15 -5.95
N LYS A 237 -17.16 25.23 -5.28
CA LYS A 237 -18.51 25.82 -5.44
C LYS A 237 -18.79 26.36 -6.84
N VAL A 238 -17.74 26.70 -7.60
CA VAL A 238 -17.84 27.10 -9.01
C VAL A 238 -17.99 25.89 -9.92
N MET A 239 -17.51 24.72 -9.48
CA MET A 239 -17.48 23.49 -10.26
C MET A 239 -18.74 22.65 -10.04
N GLU A 240 -19.28 22.56 -8.82
CA GLU A 240 -20.45 21.74 -8.49
C GLU A 240 -21.53 22.55 -7.74
N SER A 241 -22.72 22.71 -8.33
CA SER A 241 -23.79 23.51 -7.69
C SER A 241 -24.64 22.73 -6.68
N ASP A 242 -24.93 21.45 -6.94
CA ASP A 242 -26.01 20.77 -6.20
C ASP A 242 -25.50 19.74 -5.17
N ASN A 243 -24.38 19.05 -5.46
CA ASN A 243 -23.87 17.90 -4.69
C ASN A 243 -22.44 18.08 -4.14
N LEU A 244 -22.05 19.32 -3.87
CA LEU A 244 -20.71 19.64 -3.36
C LEU A 244 -20.39 18.90 -2.05
N LYS A 245 -19.42 17.98 -2.10
CA LYS A 245 -18.91 17.18 -0.95
C LYS A 245 -17.92 17.98 -0.09
N ASN A 246 -18.38 19.11 0.46
CA ASN A 246 -17.55 20.03 1.25
C ASN A 246 -18.25 20.45 2.55
N THR A 247 -17.51 20.49 3.66
CA THR A 247 -18.03 20.83 4.99
C THR A 247 -18.66 22.22 5.05
N VAL A 248 -18.15 23.21 4.30
CA VAL A 248 -18.77 24.55 4.24
C VAL A 248 -20.17 24.47 3.65
N SER A 249 -20.34 23.74 2.54
CA SER A 249 -21.65 23.49 1.91
C SER A 249 -22.60 22.77 2.86
N MET A 250 -22.09 21.74 3.55
CA MET A 250 -22.84 20.99 4.55
C MET A 250 -23.34 21.91 5.68
N PHE A 251 -22.47 22.76 6.26
CA PHE A 251 -22.84 23.69 7.33
C PHE A 251 -23.87 24.72 6.88
N MET A 252 -23.74 25.26 5.68
CA MET A 252 -24.73 26.19 5.12
C MET A 252 -26.11 25.53 5.02
N LYS A 253 -26.18 24.30 4.50
CA LYS A 253 -27.42 23.54 4.36
C LYS A 253 -28.01 23.13 5.72
N GLN A 254 -27.18 22.57 6.60
CA GLN A 254 -27.63 21.99 7.88
C GLN A 254 -28.04 23.06 8.90
N TYR A 255 -27.33 24.19 8.96
CA TYR A 255 -27.55 25.23 9.97
C TYR A 255 -28.23 26.49 9.42
N ASN A 256 -28.48 26.57 8.10
CA ASN A 256 -29.06 27.74 7.43
C ASN A 256 -28.28 29.03 7.75
N ILE A 257 -26.95 28.97 7.63
CA ILE A 257 -26.03 30.08 7.91
C ILE A 257 -25.33 30.55 6.63
N PRO A 258 -24.92 31.84 6.55
CA PRO A 258 -24.19 32.34 5.38
C PRO A 258 -22.80 31.71 5.25
N GLU A 259 -22.25 31.71 4.04
CA GLU A 259 -20.93 31.15 3.70
C GLU A 259 -19.82 31.60 4.67
N SER A 260 -19.77 32.91 4.98
CA SER A 260 -18.75 33.46 5.88
C SER A 260 -18.84 32.89 7.30
N ALA A 261 -20.05 32.65 7.80
CA ALA A 261 -20.28 32.01 9.09
C ALA A 261 -19.92 30.52 9.04
N ALA A 262 -20.23 29.81 7.96
CA ALA A 262 -19.86 28.42 7.77
C ALA A 262 -18.33 28.23 7.70
N LYS A 263 -17.61 29.08 6.95
CA LYS A 263 -16.13 29.10 6.94
C LYS A 263 -15.57 29.40 8.32
N CYS A 264 -16.14 30.36 9.05
CA CYS A 264 -15.73 30.66 10.42
C CYS A 264 -15.91 29.46 11.36
N LEU A 265 -17.05 28.77 11.27
CA LEU A 265 -17.34 27.56 12.04
C LEU A 265 -16.35 26.43 11.71
N LEU A 266 -16.08 26.21 10.42
CA LEU A 266 -15.11 25.22 9.94
C LEU A 266 -13.69 25.52 10.45
N LYS A 267 -13.26 26.78 10.40
CA LYS A 267 -11.97 27.20 10.98
C LYS A 267 -11.89 26.88 12.48
N GLY A 268 -12.96 27.18 13.23
CA GLY A 268 -13.05 26.82 14.65
C GLY A 268 -12.95 25.32 14.90
N LEU A 269 -13.60 24.51 14.06
CA LEU A 269 -13.54 23.05 14.13
C LEU A 269 -12.13 22.52 13.86
N ILE A 270 -11.44 23.06 12.84
CA ILE A 270 -10.04 22.68 12.53
C ILE A 270 -9.15 22.94 13.74
N ILE A 271 -9.22 24.15 14.32
CA ILE A 271 -8.42 24.53 15.49
C ILE A 271 -8.75 23.64 16.70
N GLY A 272 -10.02 23.35 16.94
CA GLY A 272 -10.45 22.45 18.01
C GLY A 272 -9.91 21.02 17.86
N GLU A 273 -9.89 20.48 16.64
CA GLU A 273 -9.28 19.18 16.37
C GLU A 273 -7.74 19.24 16.51
N GLU A 274 -7.07 20.33 16.15
CA GLU A 274 -5.62 20.49 16.41
C GLU A 274 -5.30 20.48 17.92
N GLU A 275 -6.10 21.18 18.73
CA GLU A 275 -5.96 21.17 20.19
C GLU A 275 -6.19 19.77 20.78
N LYS A 276 -7.20 19.06 20.27
CA LYS A 276 -7.48 17.67 20.64
C LYS A 276 -6.34 16.72 20.27
N ALA A 277 -5.79 16.82 19.06
CA ALA A 277 -4.64 16.03 18.62
C ALA A 277 -3.43 16.26 19.55
N LYS A 278 -3.13 17.51 19.92
CA LYS A 278 -2.07 17.85 20.87
C LYS A 278 -2.31 17.29 22.27
N ALA A 279 -3.56 17.34 22.74
CA ALA A 279 -3.94 16.78 24.03
C ALA A 279 -3.77 15.25 24.05
N ILE A 280 -4.18 14.55 22.98
CA ILE A 280 -3.99 13.11 22.82
C ILE A 280 -2.49 12.77 22.84
N LEU A 281 -1.67 13.45 22.04
CA LEU A 281 -0.23 13.19 22.00
C LEU A 281 0.43 13.43 23.36
N THR A 282 0.04 14.50 24.05
CA THR A 282 0.54 14.82 25.39
C THR A 282 0.18 13.72 26.39
N ASP A 283 -1.06 13.24 26.38
CA ASP A 283 -1.53 12.13 27.24
C ASP A 283 -0.77 10.83 26.95
N LEU A 284 -0.57 10.47 25.68
CA LEU A 284 0.20 9.29 25.27
C LEU A 284 1.65 9.36 25.76
N ILE A 285 2.28 10.54 25.70
CA ILE A 285 3.63 10.77 26.21
C ILE A 285 3.67 10.65 27.74
N GLN A 286 2.74 11.28 28.45
CA GLN A 286 2.66 11.24 29.92
C GLN A 286 2.43 9.83 30.46
N LYS A 287 1.66 9.02 29.74
CA LYS A 287 1.44 7.60 30.05
C LYS A 287 2.62 6.70 29.68
N GLY A 288 3.67 7.24 29.05
CA GLY A 288 4.83 6.47 28.60
C GLY A 288 4.50 5.48 27.48
N LEU A 289 3.46 5.75 26.68
CA LEU A 289 3.04 4.87 25.58
C LEU A 289 3.83 5.15 24.29
N ILE A 290 4.41 6.34 24.15
CA ILE A 290 5.31 6.70 23.05
C ILE A 290 6.73 6.24 23.37
N VAL A 291 6.97 4.92 23.26
CA VAL A 291 8.22 4.29 23.72
C VAL A 291 9.31 4.31 22.63
N SER A 292 8.98 3.82 21.44
CA SER A 292 9.96 3.60 20.38
C SER A 292 10.34 4.88 19.65
N ASP A 293 11.55 4.91 19.11
CA ASP A 293 12.02 6.03 18.29
C ASP A 293 11.28 6.12 16.96
N ASN A 294 10.83 5.00 16.40
CA ASN A 294 9.98 4.98 15.21
C ASN A 294 8.64 5.67 15.50
N LEU A 295 8.01 5.38 16.63
CA LEU A 295 6.74 6.01 16.99
C LEU A 295 6.90 7.50 17.29
N LYS A 296 8.00 7.94 17.93
CA LYS A 296 8.31 9.37 18.12
C LYS A 296 8.49 10.09 16.78
N ARG A 297 9.25 9.50 15.86
CA ARG A 297 9.45 10.02 14.49
C ARG A 297 8.13 10.09 13.75
N TYR A 298 7.28 9.09 13.91
CA TYR A 298 5.95 9.07 13.31
C TYR A 298 5.06 10.20 13.81
N CYS A 299 4.98 10.39 15.14
CA CYS A 299 4.22 11.48 15.75
C CYS A 299 4.68 12.85 15.25
N ASN A 300 5.99 13.11 15.22
CA ASN A 300 6.54 14.34 14.63
C ASN A 300 6.12 14.49 13.15
N GLY A 301 6.17 13.40 12.38
CA GLY A 301 5.76 13.39 10.98
C GLY A 301 4.31 13.81 10.79
N LEU A 302 3.40 13.34 11.67
CA LEU A 302 1.98 13.72 11.65
C LEU A 302 1.80 15.23 11.91
N GLU A 303 2.48 15.78 12.93
CA GLU A 303 2.43 17.22 13.24
C GLU A 303 2.93 18.08 12.06
N LEU A 304 4.07 17.70 11.48
CA LEU A 304 4.67 18.43 10.35
C LEU A 304 3.83 18.31 9.08
N MET A 305 3.18 17.17 8.88
CA MET A 305 2.25 16.98 7.77
C MET A 305 1.07 17.92 7.88
N VAL A 306 0.48 18.12 9.06
CA VAL A 306 -0.61 19.08 9.27
C VAL A 306 -0.16 20.51 8.99
N GLY A 307 0.91 20.98 9.63
CA GLY A 307 1.40 22.34 9.44
C GLY A 307 1.80 22.62 7.99
N GLY A 308 2.52 21.67 7.38
CA GLY A 308 2.95 21.75 5.99
C GLY A 308 1.77 21.75 5.01
N ASN A 309 0.78 20.89 5.24
CA ASN A 309 -0.43 20.83 4.42
C ASN A 309 -1.22 22.12 4.50
N HIS A 310 -1.39 22.70 5.69
CA HIS A 310 -2.07 23.98 5.86
C HIS A 310 -1.34 25.11 5.12
N LEU A 311 -0.01 25.21 5.26
CA LEU A 311 0.74 26.26 4.56
C LEU A 311 0.63 26.10 3.03
N TRP A 312 0.71 24.87 2.53
CA TRP A 312 0.53 24.62 1.11
C TRP A 312 -0.87 25.01 0.63
N HIS A 313 -1.94 24.59 1.33
CA HIS A 313 -3.31 24.97 0.95
C HIS A 313 -3.52 26.49 0.92
N LEU A 314 -2.92 27.22 1.86
CA LEU A 314 -2.97 28.68 1.94
C LEU A 314 -2.22 29.37 0.79
N THR A 315 -1.21 28.75 0.20
CA THR A 315 -0.31 29.43 -0.74
C THR A 315 -0.38 28.88 -2.15
N CYS A 316 -0.88 27.66 -2.36
CA CYS A 316 -0.80 27.01 -3.65
C CYS A 316 -1.75 27.65 -4.67
N GLY A 317 -1.28 27.72 -5.92
CA GLY A 317 -2.08 28.21 -7.06
C GLY A 317 -3.28 27.32 -7.40
N ARG A 318 -3.39 26.12 -6.80
CA ARG A 318 -4.53 25.22 -6.97
C ARG A 318 -5.84 25.84 -6.50
N TYR A 319 -5.81 26.51 -5.34
CA TYR A 319 -7.00 27.12 -4.72
C TYR A 319 -7.10 28.62 -4.99
N HIS A 320 -5.97 29.27 -5.26
CA HIS A 320 -5.89 30.69 -5.56
C HIS A 320 -5.89 30.91 -7.08
N ARG A 321 -7.06 30.80 -7.71
CA ARG A 321 -7.19 31.17 -9.13
C ARG A 321 -6.94 32.68 -9.27
N LEU A 322 -6.05 33.05 -10.18
CA LEU A 322 -6.00 34.41 -10.72
C LEU A 322 -7.31 34.66 -11.48
N GLU A 323 -7.98 35.77 -11.20
CA GLU A 323 -9.17 36.20 -11.94
C GLU A 323 -8.86 36.21 -13.46
N GLY A 324 -9.65 35.49 -14.28
CA GLY A 324 -9.59 35.59 -15.75
C GLY A 324 -9.47 34.30 -16.59
N VAL A 325 -9.36 33.11 -16.00
CA VAL A 325 -9.28 31.84 -16.78
C VAL A 325 -10.58 31.04 -16.61
N SER A 326 -11.60 31.38 -17.42
CA SER A 326 -12.94 30.78 -17.37
C SER A 326 -13.32 30.10 -18.68
N GLU A 327 -12.76 28.92 -18.97
CA GLU A 327 -13.36 28.02 -19.95
C GLU A 327 -13.38 26.58 -19.44
N PRO A 328 -14.57 25.95 -19.33
CA PRO A 328 -14.70 24.51 -19.08
C PRO A 328 -14.07 23.71 -20.23
N LEU A 329 -13.39 22.60 -19.92
CA LEU A 329 -12.95 21.63 -20.91
C LEU A 329 -14.15 20.78 -21.35
N ILE A 330 -14.79 21.16 -22.46
CA ILE A 330 -15.91 20.42 -23.05
C ILE A 330 -15.37 19.12 -23.68
N GLY A 331 -15.96 17.96 -23.34
CA GLY A 331 -15.65 16.65 -23.96
C GLY A 331 -15.05 15.58 -23.05
N VAL A 332 -14.90 15.85 -21.75
CA VAL A 332 -14.17 14.96 -20.82
C VAL A 332 -15.07 13.90 -20.15
N ALA A 333 -16.40 14.12 -20.09
CA ALA A 333 -17.32 13.24 -19.37
C ALA A 333 -17.35 11.78 -19.90
N GLU A 334 -17.26 11.59 -21.22
CA GLU A 334 -17.24 10.25 -21.84
C GLU A 334 -15.91 9.49 -21.58
N ILE A 335 -14.82 10.21 -21.30
CA ILE A 335 -13.51 9.63 -20.98
C ILE A 335 -13.52 9.04 -19.55
N ILE A 336 -14.36 9.57 -18.66
CA ILE A 336 -14.35 9.25 -17.23
C ILE A 336 -15.16 8.00 -16.89
N ASP A 337 -16.30 7.76 -17.55
CA ASP A 337 -17.06 6.52 -17.34
C ASP A 337 -16.25 5.29 -17.76
N GLU A 338 -15.48 5.39 -18.85
CA GLU A 338 -14.58 4.32 -19.31
C GLU A 338 -13.29 4.24 -18.44
N ALA A 339 -12.77 5.38 -17.95
CA ALA A 339 -11.68 5.43 -16.97
C ALA A 339 -12.02 4.74 -15.65
N ARG A 340 -13.26 4.91 -15.19
CA ARG A 340 -13.80 4.28 -13.99
C ARG A 340 -13.83 2.77 -14.16
N ASP A 341 -14.38 2.29 -15.28
CA ASP A 341 -14.44 0.87 -15.60
C ASP A 341 -13.03 0.28 -15.78
N ASP A 342 -12.06 1.09 -16.23
CA ASP A 342 -10.66 0.73 -16.35
C ASP A 342 -9.88 0.69 -15.02
N VAL A 343 -10.13 1.60 -14.08
CA VAL A 343 -9.58 1.52 -12.71
C VAL A 343 -10.17 0.30 -12.00
N ILE A 344 -11.48 0.08 -12.17
CA ILE A 344 -12.14 -1.16 -11.73
C ILE A 344 -11.50 -2.36 -12.42
N ALA A 345 -11.17 -2.30 -13.71
CA ALA A 345 -10.51 -3.38 -14.44
C ALA A 345 -9.05 -3.59 -13.99
N VAL A 346 -8.31 -2.55 -13.62
CA VAL A 346 -6.96 -2.67 -13.04
C VAL A 346 -7.05 -3.28 -11.64
N VAL A 347 -7.99 -2.84 -10.81
CA VAL A 347 -8.28 -3.43 -9.50
C VAL A 347 -8.73 -4.89 -9.65
N ALA A 348 -9.63 -5.18 -10.59
CA ALA A 348 -10.11 -6.51 -10.92
C ALA A 348 -9.01 -7.37 -11.55
N MET A 349 -8.06 -6.77 -12.26
CA MET A 349 -6.86 -7.43 -12.79
C MET A 349 -5.91 -7.76 -11.63
N PHE A 350 -5.72 -6.88 -10.64
CA PHE A 350 -5.01 -7.19 -9.40
C PHE A 350 -5.73 -8.28 -8.58
N GLU A 351 -7.05 -8.25 -8.52
CA GLU A 351 -7.86 -9.34 -7.97
C GLU A 351 -7.76 -10.60 -8.83
N SER A 352 -7.55 -10.50 -10.14
CA SER A 352 -7.27 -11.63 -11.03
C SER A 352 -5.87 -12.22 -10.84
N TYR A 353 -4.93 -11.43 -10.33
CA TYR A 353 -3.68 -11.96 -9.79
C TYR A 353 -3.90 -12.65 -8.43
N LEU A 354 -5.02 -12.39 -7.74
CA LEU A 354 -5.52 -13.10 -6.55
C LEU A 354 -6.59 -14.19 -6.86
N VAL A 355 -6.79 -14.54 -8.15
CA VAL A 355 -7.79 -15.53 -8.62
C VAL A 355 -7.25 -16.97 -8.53
N CYS A 356 -5.98 -17.17 -8.22
CA CYS A 356 -5.44 -18.52 -8.10
C CYS A 356 -5.92 -19.25 -6.83
N SER A 357 -6.63 -18.56 -5.92
CA SER A 357 -7.11 -19.11 -4.66
C SER A 357 -8.61 -18.85 -4.35
N GLU A 358 -9.21 -19.74 -3.57
CA GLU A 358 -10.56 -19.66 -3.03
C GLU A 358 -10.52 -19.64 -1.49
N PRO A 359 -11.50 -19.02 -0.80
CA PRO A 359 -11.60 -19.12 0.65
C PRO A 359 -11.63 -20.58 1.11
N PHE A 360 -10.92 -20.89 2.18
CA PHE A 360 -10.84 -22.22 2.76
C PHE A 360 -11.24 -22.17 4.24
N ASP A 361 -12.24 -22.97 4.62
CA ASP A 361 -12.69 -23.06 6.00
C ASP A 361 -11.71 -23.88 6.83
N ALA A 362 -10.71 -23.20 7.39
CA ALA A 362 -9.67 -23.85 8.19
C ALA A 362 -10.17 -24.41 9.53
N ASN A 363 -11.41 -24.10 9.96
CA ASN A 363 -12.02 -24.72 11.14
C ASN A 363 -12.29 -26.21 10.94
N THR A 364 -12.28 -26.68 9.69
CA THR A 364 -12.37 -28.10 9.35
C THR A 364 -11.08 -28.88 9.67
N ILE A 365 -9.96 -28.20 9.92
CA ILE A 365 -8.68 -28.82 10.25
C ILE A 365 -8.57 -28.99 11.78
N PRO A 366 -8.54 -30.24 12.31
CA PRO A 366 -8.35 -30.46 13.74
C PRO A 366 -7.06 -29.82 14.25
N GLY A 367 -7.17 -28.98 15.28
CA GLY A 367 -6.02 -28.31 15.90
C GLY A 367 -5.57 -27.01 15.19
N PHE A 368 -6.26 -26.56 14.15
CA PHE A 368 -6.01 -25.24 13.57
C PHE A 368 -6.53 -24.13 14.49
N PHE A 369 -5.65 -23.18 14.86
CA PHE A 369 -5.95 -22.16 15.87
C PHE A 369 -5.79 -20.71 15.36
N SER A 370 -5.48 -20.53 14.08
CA SER A 370 -5.32 -19.20 13.50
C SER A 370 -6.68 -18.58 13.18
N THR A 371 -6.88 -17.32 13.56
CA THR A 371 -8.08 -16.53 13.25
C THR A 371 -7.97 -15.82 11.89
N PHE A 372 -6.84 -15.95 11.19
CA PHE A 372 -6.65 -15.33 9.89
C PHE A 372 -7.41 -16.11 8.79
N PRO A 373 -8.02 -15.41 7.81
CA PRO A 373 -8.63 -16.06 6.65
C PRO A 373 -7.60 -16.91 5.92
N VAL A 374 -7.91 -18.18 5.72
CA VAL A 374 -7.10 -19.10 4.92
C VAL A 374 -7.70 -19.18 3.52
N ARG A 375 -6.84 -19.22 2.51
CA ARG A 375 -7.23 -19.48 1.12
C ARG A 375 -6.52 -20.74 0.63
N ARG A 376 -7.16 -21.45 -0.28
CA ARG A 376 -6.67 -22.66 -0.94
C ARG A 376 -6.54 -22.38 -2.43
N SER A 377 -5.49 -22.89 -3.09
CA SER A 377 -5.41 -22.78 -4.54
C SER A 377 -6.63 -23.41 -5.23
N GLN A 378 -7.27 -22.70 -6.16
CA GLN A 378 -8.32 -23.27 -7.02
C GLN A 378 -7.78 -24.43 -7.87
N ARG A 379 -6.45 -24.48 -8.08
CA ARG A 379 -5.75 -25.52 -8.83
C ARG A 379 -5.19 -26.63 -7.95
N HIS A 380 -5.64 -26.75 -6.69
CA HIS A 380 -5.11 -27.75 -5.76
C HIS A 380 -5.19 -29.18 -6.32
N GLY A 381 -6.25 -29.53 -7.06
CA GLY A 381 -6.38 -30.85 -7.70
C GLY A 381 -5.29 -31.11 -8.74
N GLU A 382 -5.07 -30.16 -9.66
CA GLU A 382 -3.98 -30.27 -10.66
C GLU A 382 -2.60 -30.32 -10.00
N LEU A 383 -2.40 -29.54 -8.93
CA LEU A 383 -1.15 -29.54 -8.17
C LEU A 383 -0.92 -30.89 -7.49
N LEU A 384 -1.97 -31.47 -6.89
CA LEU A 384 -1.91 -32.79 -6.26
C LEU A 384 -1.60 -33.91 -7.25
N GLU A 385 -2.23 -33.91 -8.43
CA GLU A 385 -1.94 -34.89 -9.49
C GLU A 385 -0.49 -34.80 -9.97
N GLU A 386 -0.01 -33.57 -10.17
CA GLU A 386 1.37 -33.29 -10.59
C GLU A 386 2.39 -33.72 -9.53
N ILE A 387 2.07 -33.45 -8.26
CA ILE A 387 2.85 -33.89 -7.10
C ILE A 387 2.88 -35.42 -7.02
N LYS A 388 1.73 -36.09 -7.13
CA LYS A 388 1.63 -37.56 -7.12
C LYS A 388 2.45 -38.16 -8.26
N ARG A 389 2.33 -37.61 -9.46
CA ARG A 389 3.14 -38.01 -10.62
C ARG A 389 4.64 -37.84 -10.34
N PHE A 390 5.06 -36.72 -9.76
CA PHE A 390 6.47 -36.54 -9.39
C PHE A 390 6.93 -37.59 -8.39
N ILE A 391 6.14 -37.86 -7.34
CA ILE A 391 6.46 -38.88 -6.35
C ILE A 391 6.64 -40.23 -7.06
N ASP A 392 5.71 -40.60 -7.94
CA ASP A 392 5.74 -41.85 -8.72
C ASP A 392 6.98 -41.96 -9.63
N GLU A 393 7.32 -40.89 -10.32
CA GLU A 393 8.46 -40.83 -11.26
C GLU A 393 9.81 -40.70 -10.55
N THR A 394 9.83 -40.21 -9.30
CA THR A 394 11.08 -39.95 -8.58
C THR A 394 11.61 -41.23 -7.94
N PRO A 395 12.84 -41.66 -8.27
CA PRO A 395 13.47 -42.80 -7.63
C PRO A 395 13.83 -42.43 -6.19
N VAL A 396 13.01 -42.90 -5.24
CA VAL A 396 13.32 -42.78 -3.81
C VAL A 396 14.17 -43.97 -3.33
N PRO A 397 15.02 -43.79 -2.31
CA PRO A 397 15.90 -44.85 -1.81
C PRO A 397 15.17 -45.96 -1.04
N ASP A 398 13.98 -45.67 -0.50
CA ASP A 398 13.17 -46.57 0.32
C ASP A 398 11.68 -46.19 0.18
N GLU A 399 10.79 -47.18 0.17
CA GLU A 399 9.34 -47.03 0.07
C GLU A 399 8.77 -46.17 1.20
N ARG A 400 9.40 -46.19 2.39
CA ARG A 400 8.96 -45.36 3.53
C ARG A 400 9.07 -43.85 3.25
N VAL A 401 10.01 -43.43 2.41
CA VAL A 401 10.16 -42.03 1.99
C VAL A 401 8.99 -41.65 1.08
N ARG A 402 8.65 -42.54 0.14
CA ARG A 402 7.48 -42.39 -0.73
C ARG A 402 6.19 -42.31 0.09
N GLU A 403 6.00 -43.19 1.06
CA GLU A 403 4.87 -43.13 1.98
C GLU A 403 4.84 -41.83 2.80
N SER A 404 6.01 -41.30 3.20
CA SER A 404 6.11 -40.01 3.90
C SER A 404 5.64 -38.85 3.03
N TRP A 405 6.11 -38.81 1.78
CA TRP A 405 5.66 -37.83 0.79
C TRP A 405 4.15 -37.92 0.54
N LEU A 406 3.63 -39.14 0.37
CA LEU A 406 2.19 -39.38 0.19
C LEU A 406 1.39 -38.93 1.42
N ARG A 407 1.85 -39.19 2.65
CA ARG A 407 1.18 -38.72 3.88
C ARG A 407 1.13 -37.20 3.98
N ASN A 408 2.13 -36.49 3.47
CA ASN A 408 2.18 -35.01 3.51
C ASN A 408 1.24 -34.34 2.51
N ILE A 409 0.69 -35.09 1.54
CA ILE A 409 -0.14 -34.57 0.45
C ILE A 409 -1.54 -35.17 0.40
N ASP A 410 -1.73 -36.37 0.95
CA ASP A 410 -2.95 -37.18 0.84
C ASP A 410 -3.69 -37.20 2.19
N THR A 411 -4.08 -36.01 2.63
CA THR A 411 -4.99 -35.82 3.74
C THR A 411 -6.40 -35.66 3.19
N PRO A 412 -7.32 -36.63 3.39
CA PRO A 412 -8.62 -36.70 2.70
C PRO A 412 -9.49 -35.44 2.81
N ASP A 413 -9.28 -34.63 3.84
CA ASP A 413 -10.10 -33.47 4.17
C ASP A 413 -9.31 -32.15 4.26
N THR A 414 -7.98 -32.16 4.08
CA THR A 414 -7.16 -30.94 4.19
C THR A 414 -6.41 -30.69 2.91
N ALA A 415 -6.54 -29.47 2.38
CA ALA A 415 -5.71 -29.00 1.28
C ALA A 415 -4.24 -29.26 1.62
N SER A 416 -3.46 -29.78 0.65
CA SER A 416 -2.03 -29.96 0.89
C SER A 416 -1.44 -28.65 1.36
N TRP A 417 -0.49 -28.71 2.28
CA TRP A 417 0.11 -27.51 2.84
C TRP A 417 0.68 -26.59 1.74
N TYR A 418 1.10 -27.17 0.61
CA TYR A 418 1.50 -26.46 -0.61
C TYR A 418 0.37 -25.64 -1.24
N ALA A 419 -0.83 -26.22 -1.34
CA ALA A 419 -2.01 -25.54 -1.86
C ALA A 419 -2.50 -24.41 -0.95
N LEU A 420 -2.14 -24.42 0.34
CA LEU A 420 -2.45 -23.38 1.32
C LEU A 420 -1.37 -22.29 1.34
N ALA A 421 -0.10 -22.69 1.53
CA ALA A 421 1.03 -21.77 1.69
C ALA A 421 1.35 -20.99 0.41
N TRP A 422 0.98 -21.51 -0.75
CA TRP A 422 1.26 -20.90 -2.04
C TRP A 422 0.00 -20.66 -2.87
N CYS A 423 -1.16 -20.54 -2.22
CA CYS A 423 -2.46 -20.50 -2.91
C CYS A 423 -2.57 -19.46 -4.05
N GLU A 424 -1.76 -18.39 -4.03
CA GLU A 424 -1.75 -17.32 -5.03
C GLU A 424 -0.67 -17.46 -6.13
N ALA A 425 0.17 -18.50 -6.13
CA ALA A 425 1.26 -18.56 -7.11
C ALA A 425 0.71 -18.88 -8.53
N PRO A 426 0.97 -18.03 -9.55
CA PRO A 426 0.27 -18.11 -10.84
C PRO A 426 0.82 -19.17 -11.80
N VAL A 427 1.98 -19.78 -11.50
CA VAL A 427 2.70 -20.64 -12.45
C VAL A 427 2.80 -22.07 -11.89
N LYS A 428 2.05 -22.99 -12.52
CA LYS A 428 2.04 -24.42 -12.20
C LYS A 428 3.46 -24.98 -12.17
N GLU A 429 4.25 -24.65 -13.19
CA GLU A 429 5.62 -25.13 -13.36
C GLU A 429 6.53 -24.72 -12.20
N LYS A 430 6.38 -23.48 -11.70
CA LYS A 430 7.17 -22.98 -10.57
C LYS A 430 6.76 -23.61 -9.25
N MET A 431 5.46 -23.79 -8.99
CA MET A 431 4.97 -24.49 -7.80
C MET A 431 5.43 -25.93 -7.76
N THR A 432 5.31 -26.62 -8.89
CA THR A 432 5.77 -28.00 -9.07
C THR A 432 7.27 -28.09 -8.80
N LEU A 433 8.07 -27.19 -9.37
CA LEU A 433 9.51 -27.17 -9.13
C LEU A 433 9.86 -26.85 -7.66
N TRP A 434 9.12 -25.94 -7.02
CA TRP A 434 9.29 -25.62 -5.59
C TRP A 434 8.98 -26.83 -4.69
N PHE A 435 7.88 -27.53 -4.98
CA PHE A 435 7.54 -28.79 -4.31
C PHE A 435 8.68 -29.80 -4.42
N LYS A 436 9.17 -30.01 -5.65
CA LYS A 436 10.29 -30.93 -5.91
C LYS A 436 11.51 -30.55 -5.08
N PHE A 437 11.81 -29.26 -4.96
CA PHE A 437 12.94 -28.77 -4.17
C PHE A 437 12.75 -29.00 -2.66
N ILE A 438 11.59 -28.67 -2.08
CA ILE A 438 11.34 -28.86 -0.65
C ILE A 438 11.36 -30.34 -0.28
N GLU A 439 10.62 -31.20 -0.99
CA GLU A 439 10.53 -32.61 -0.62
C GLU A 439 11.88 -33.33 -0.80
N LEU A 440 12.69 -32.93 -1.79
CA LEU A 440 14.07 -33.42 -1.89
C LEU A 440 14.93 -32.96 -0.71
N GLY A 441 14.75 -31.72 -0.24
CA GLY A 441 15.41 -31.21 0.96
C GLY A 441 15.00 -31.94 2.23
N LEU A 442 13.70 -32.12 2.46
CA LEU A 442 13.17 -32.82 3.63
C LEU A 442 13.59 -34.31 3.65
N THR A 443 13.56 -34.98 2.49
CA THR A 443 14.07 -36.35 2.37
C THR A 443 15.55 -36.44 2.65
N TYR A 444 16.33 -35.45 2.18
CA TYR A 444 17.74 -35.38 2.51
C TYR A 444 17.95 -35.29 4.02
N ASP A 445 17.25 -34.39 4.70
CA ASP A 445 17.36 -34.22 6.14
C ASP A 445 16.97 -35.51 6.89
N GLU A 446 15.89 -36.19 6.49
CA GLU A 446 15.47 -37.47 7.07
C GLU A 446 16.51 -38.59 6.84
N MET A 447 17.11 -38.65 5.66
CA MET A 447 18.16 -39.63 5.35
C MET A 447 19.47 -39.36 6.11
N VAL A 448 19.86 -38.09 6.23
CA VAL A 448 21.02 -37.71 7.05
C VAL A 448 20.76 -38.07 8.50
N ALA A 449 19.58 -37.74 9.02
CA ALA A 449 19.21 -38.08 10.38
C ALA A 449 19.31 -39.59 10.65
N ARG A 450 18.71 -40.41 9.78
CA ARG A 450 18.76 -41.88 9.88
C ARG A 450 20.16 -42.45 9.73
N SER A 451 20.96 -41.96 8.78
CA SER A 451 22.30 -42.49 8.50
C SER A 451 23.32 -42.12 9.58
N THR A 452 23.09 -41.03 10.30
CA THR A 452 23.94 -40.58 11.40
C THR A 452 23.46 -41.09 12.75
N GLY A 453 22.26 -41.68 12.83
CA GLY A 453 21.59 -42.03 14.08
C GLY A 453 21.21 -40.80 14.91
N PHE A 454 21.30 -39.62 14.32
CA PHE A 454 21.01 -38.33 14.93
C PHE A 454 19.68 -37.82 14.45
N ASP A 455 18.85 -37.35 15.37
CA ASP A 455 17.76 -36.49 14.99
C ASP A 455 18.32 -35.06 14.87
N LEU A 456 18.45 -34.57 13.62
CA LEU A 456 19.00 -33.26 13.29
C LEU A 456 18.31 -32.10 14.02
N PHE A 457 17.10 -32.34 14.55
CA PHE A 457 16.27 -31.35 15.20
C PHE A 457 16.40 -31.31 16.73
N THR A 458 17.05 -32.28 17.38
CA THR A 458 17.03 -32.39 18.86
C THR A 458 18.39 -32.41 19.57
N ASP A 459 19.52 -32.65 18.91
CA ASP A 459 20.82 -32.66 19.61
C ASP A 459 22.00 -32.18 18.73
N SER A 460 22.53 -30.99 19.01
CA SER A 460 23.67 -30.39 18.28
C SER A 460 25.01 -30.49 19.02
N SER A 461 25.03 -31.11 20.20
CA SER A 461 26.15 -30.96 21.15
C SER A 461 27.24 -32.04 21.09
N SER A 462 27.07 -33.09 20.28
CA SER A 462 27.94 -34.29 20.34
C SER A 462 28.41 -34.81 18.97
N LEU A 463 29.20 -34.03 18.23
CA LEU A 463 29.87 -34.51 17.02
C LEU A 463 31.35 -34.85 17.27
N GLY A 464 31.65 -36.15 17.36
CA GLY A 464 33.00 -36.71 17.26
C GLY A 464 33.47 -36.79 15.81
N THR A 465 34.60 -36.16 15.51
CA THR A 465 35.12 -35.94 14.16
C THR A 465 35.85 -37.19 13.62
N ASN A 466 35.24 -37.91 12.66
CA ASN A 466 35.86 -38.42 11.42
C ASN A 466 35.07 -39.56 10.75
N GLY A 467 34.32 -40.38 11.51
CA GLY A 467 33.55 -41.52 10.95
C GLY A 467 32.25 -41.10 10.25
N THR A 468 31.51 -40.15 10.84
CA THR A 468 30.24 -39.61 10.35
C THR A 468 30.39 -38.83 9.03
N SER A 469 31.55 -38.20 8.80
CA SER A 469 31.77 -37.39 7.59
C SER A 469 31.76 -38.21 6.30
N ASN A 470 32.25 -39.46 6.31
CA ASN A 470 32.32 -40.27 5.08
C ASN A 470 30.97 -40.91 4.78
N GLN A 471 30.23 -41.33 5.81
CA GLN A 471 28.87 -41.84 5.65
C GLN A 471 27.91 -40.75 5.14
N ILE A 472 27.99 -39.52 5.66
CA ILE A 472 27.19 -38.39 5.16
C ILE A 472 27.55 -38.10 3.69
N LYS A 473 28.83 -38.13 3.31
CA LYS A 473 29.26 -37.91 1.93
C LYS A 473 28.77 -39.00 0.97
N ASP A 474 28.79 -40.26 1.39
CA ASP A 474 28.31 -41.37 0.58
C ASP A 474 26.78 -41.37 0.45
N THR A 475 26.05 -41.04 1.53
CA THR A 475 24.60 -40.82 1.50
C THR A 475 24.25 -39.64 0.59
N TYR A 476 24.98 -38.52 0.69
CA TYR A 476 24.84 -37.35 -0.17
C TYR A 476 25.04 -37.72 -1.64
N LYS A 477 26.10 -38.45 -1.96
CA LYS A 477 26.41 -38.86 -3.34
C LYS A 477 25.36 -39.81 -3.89
N ARG A 478 24.88 -40.78 -3.11
CA ARG A 478 23.83 -41.71 -3.58
C ARG A 478 22.50 -41.03 -3.80
N PHE A 479 22.15 -40.05 -2.95
CA PHE A 479 20.85 -39.38 -3.02
C PHE A 479 20.84 -38.24 -4.04
N LEU A 480 21.82 -37.34 -4.05
CA LEU A 480 21.76 -36.14 -4.88
C LEU A 480 22.24 -36.35 -6.31
N GLU A 481 23.14 -37.31 -6.58
CA GLU A 481 23.67 -37.53 -7.93
C GLU A 481 22.57 -37.80 -8.97
N PRO A 482 21.54 -38.63 -8.70
CA PRO A 482 20.41 -38.80 -9.62
C PRO A 482 19.54 -37.54 -9.80
N HIS A 483 19.59 -36.61 -8.84
CA HIS A 483 18.71 -35.43 -8.79
C HIS A 483 19.40 -34.11 -9.18
N LYS A 484 20.71 -34.14 -9.48
CA LYS A 484 21.49 -32.94 -9.86
C LYS A 484 20.91 -32.22 -11.07
N GLY A 485 20.43 -32.96 -12.08
CA GLY A 485 19.78 -32.38 -13.26
C GLY A 485 18.53 -31.59 -12.88
N LEU A 486 17.69 -32.15 -12.02
CA LEU A 486 16.47 -31.50 -11.54
C LEU A 486 16.75 -30.24 -10.70
N MET A 487 17.76 -30.29 -9.81
CA MET A 487 18.19 -29.11 -9.05
C MET A 487 18.77 -28.03 -9.97
N PHE A 488 19.48 -28.42 -11.02
CA PHE A 488 20.03 -27.49 -12.01
C PHE A 488 18.93 -26.85 -12.87
N ASP A 489 17.98 -27.63 -13.36
CA ASP A 489 16.81 -27.16 -14.10
C ASP A 489 15.97 -26.20 -13.23
N PHE A 490 15.81 -26.52 -11.94
CA PHE A 490 15.18 -25.60 -10.99
C PHE A 490 15.93 -24.28 -10.89
N MET A 491 17.25 -24.32 -10.63
CA MET A 491 18.06 -23.11 -10.51
C MET A 491 18.09 -22.27 -11.79
N GLN A 492 17.99 -22.90 -12.97
CA GLN A 492 17.91 -22.20 -14.26
C GLN A 492 16.52 -21.62 -14.55
N SER A 493 15.46 -22.21 -14.02
CA SER A 493 14.07 -21.73 -14.19
C SER A 493 13.73 -20.49 -13.37
N LEU A 494 14.56 -20.15 -12.38
CA LEU A 494 14.32 -19.06 -11.44
C LEU A 494 14.89 -17.75 -11.97
N SER A 495 14.06 -16.71 -12.01
CA SER A 495 14.54 -15.34 -12.25
C SER A 495 15.39 -14.85 -11.07
N LYS A 496 16.17 -13.77 -11.27
CA LYS A 496 16.89 -13.11 -10.17
C LYS A 496 15.98 -12.69 -9.02
N THR A 497 14.73 -12.32 -9.32
CA THR A 497 13.70 -11.97 -8.33
C THR A 497 13.23 -13.21 -7.57
N ASP A 498 13.03 -14.34 -8.25
CA ASP A 498 12.65 -15.60 -7.61
C ASP A 498 13.76 -16.07 -6.64
N MET A 499 15.04 -15.97 -7.03
CA MET A 499 16.16 -16.34 -6.16
C MET A 499 16.27 -15.47 -4.89
N LYS A 500 15.98 -14.16 -4.99
CA LYS A 500 15.97 -13.26 -3.84
C LYS A 500 14.83 -13.59 -2.88
N LEU A 501 13.63 -13.83 -3.41
CA LEU A 501 12.46 -14.27 -2.64
C LEU A 501 12.74 -15.60 -1.91
N MET A 502 13.41 -16.56 -2.57
CA MET A 502 13.79 -17.83 -1.94
C MET A 502 14.77 -17.64 -0.77
N PHE A 503 15.74 -16.74 -0.91
CA PHE A 503 16.69 -16.46 0.16
C PHE A 503 16.00 -15.84 1.39
N GLU A 504 15.06 -14.91 1.17
CA GLU A 504 14.34 -14.22 2.24
C GLU A 504 13.31 -15.13 2.93
N VAL A 505 12.59 -15.97 2.19
CA VAL A 505 11.67 -16.97 2.76
C VAL A 505 12.44 -18.04 3.56
N SER A 506 13.59 -18.49 3.07
CA SER A 506 14.45 -19.43 3.81
C SER A 506 14.97 -18.85 5.13
N LEU A 507 15.31 -17.56 5.15
CA LEU A 507 15.69 -16.85 6.38
C LEU A 507 14.51 -16.69 7.35
N MET A 508 13.31 -16.42 6.84
CA MET A 508 12.10 -16.25 7.64
C MET A 508 11.68 -17.57 8.31
N LEU A 509 11.75 -18.70 7.59
CA LEU A 509 11.45 -20.02 8.13
C LEU A 509 12.46 -20.46 9.19
N LYS A 510 13.77 -20.21 8.98
CA LYS A 510 14.80 -20.41 10.02
C LYS A 510 14.56 -19.57 11.28
N GLY A 511 14.02 -18.36 11.12
CA GLY A 511 13.68 -17.45 12.23
C GLY A 511 12.47 -17.90 13.05
N LEU A 512 11.45 -18.49 12.41
CA LEU A 512 10.25 -19.00 13.08
C LEU A 512 10.56 -20.22 13.97
N GLU A 513 11.51 -21.07 13.58
CA GLU A 513 11.92 -22.23 14.38
C GLU A 513 12.73 -21.85 15.63
N HIS A 514 13.56 -20.80 15.57
CA HIS A 514 14.28 -20.29 16.76
C HIS A 514 13.35 -19.68 17.82
N SER A 515 12.10 -19.39 17.46
CA SER A 515 11.08 -18.91 18.41
C SER A 515 10.38 -20.03 19.17
N GLN A 516 10.49 -21.29 18.71
CA GLN A 516 9.81 -22.45 19.32
C GLN A 516 10.70 -23.28 20.27
N SER A 517 12.00 -22.98 20.37
CA SER A 517 12.93 -23.64 21.31
C SER A 517 13.62 -22.65 22.26
N LYS A 518 12.89 -22.15 23.26
CA LYS A 518 13.50 -21.63 24.49
C LYS A 518 12.96 -22.36 25.72
N PRO A 519 13.75 -23.26 26.34
CA PRO A 519 13.57 -23.55 27.75
C PRO A 519 14.12 -22.35 28.53
N SER A 520 13.35 -21.89 29.50
CA SER A 520 13.71 -20.82 30.43
C SER A 520 15.01 -21.15 31.17
N LEU A 521 16.11 -20.49 30.80
CA LEU A 521 17.30 -20.43 31.65
C LEU A 521 17.17 -19.22 32.58
N ARG A 522 16.88 -19.47 33.87
CA ARG A 522 17.16 -18.52 34.95
C ARG A 522 18.68 -18.49 35.13
N VAL A 523 19.30 -17.36 34.87
CA VAL A 523 20.66 -17.08 35.36
C VAL A 523 20.52 -16.14 36.55
N HIS A 524 20.81 -16.68 37.74
CA HIS A 524 21.17 -15.88 38.90
C HIS A 524 22.53 -15.24 38.63
N LEU A 525 22.60 -13.91 38.69
CA LEU A 525 23.86 -13.21 38.84
C LEU A 525 24.15 -13.09 40.34
N SER A 526 25.17 -13.81 40.78
CA SER A 526 25.96 -13.49 41.98
C SER A 526 27.43 -13.54 41.59
N ASP A 527 28.10 -12.45 41.95
CA ASP A 527 29.53 -12.09 41.87
C ASP A 527 30.15 -11.81 40.49
#